data_AF-A0A940N837-F1
#
_entry.id   AF-A0A940N837-F1
#
_cell.length_a   1.000
_cell.length_b   1.000
_cell.length_c   1.000
_cell.angle_alpha   90.00
_cell.angle_beta   90.00
_cell.angle_gamma   90.00
#
_symmetry.space_group_name_H-M   'P 1'
#
loop_
_entity.id
_entity.type
_entity.pdbx_description
1 polymer ?
#
loop_
_entity_poly.entity_id
_entity_poly.type
_entity_poly.pdbx_seq_one_letter_code
_entity_poly.pdbx_strand_id
1 'polypeptide(L)'
;MALVFAVCAALTIVWCASMQAMGEMPMPGGWTLSMTWAPMCGQKWPRAALSFVGMWVVMMAAMMLPSLAPMLWRYHEAVGRSGVSRAASLTALVSVAYLFVWSVAGVAVFAFGGALIALALHLPVLARAVPVAAGLAVLAAGALQFSPSKARFLACCRTADAHGPTQATTVHAALLHGLRLGVHCGCCCAGLTTVLLIHGAMDLRAMALLTAAITAERLAPAGGRVAQANGVAVVAMGLSMLARAFGQS
;
A
#
# COMPACT_ATOMS: atom_id res chain seq x y z
N MET A 1 17.54 -10.57 1.47
CA MET A 1 16.51 -9.54 1.77
C MET A 1 17.01 -8.13 1.53
N ALA A 2 18.17 -7.72 2.07
CA ALA A 2 18.73 -6.38 1.83
C ALA A 2 18.94 -6.04 0.34
N LEU A 3 19.45 -7.00 -0.45
CA LEU A 3 19.67 -6.80 -1.89
C LEU A 3 18.35 -6.67 -2.67
N VAL A 4 17.34 -7.48 -2.34
CA VAL A 4 15.99 -7.38 -2.92
C VAL A 4 15.36 -6.04 -2.56
N PHE A 5 15.48 -5.59 -1.31
CA PHE A 5 15.01 -4.27 -0.89
C PHE A 5 15.69 -3.14 -1.66
N ALA A 6 17.02 -3.15 -1.75
CA ALA A 6 17.78 -2.13 -2.46
C ALA A 6 17.39 -2.07 -3.95
N VAL A 7 17.22 -3.22 -4.60
CA VAL A 7 16.77 -3.29 -6.00
C VAL A 7 15.34 -2.77 -6.15
N CYS A 8 14.39 -3.19 -5.29
CA CYS A 8 13.02 -2.69 -5.34
C CYS A 8 12.94 -1.18 -5.08
N ALA A 9 13.72 -0.66 -4.13
CA ALA A 9 13.79 0.76 -3.82
C ALA A 9 14.39 1.55 -4.99
N ALA A 10 15.51 1.10 -5.55
CA ALA A 10 16.13 1.73 -6.72
C ALA A 10 15.20 1.74 -7.94
N LEU A 11 14.55 0.60 -8.23
CA LEU A 11 13.57 0.52 -9.31
C LEU A 11 12.39 1.47 -9.08
N THR A 12 11.86 1.54 -7.85
CA THR A 12 10.77 2.45 -7.51
C THR A 12 11.20 3.91 -7.72
N ILE A 13 12.41 4.28 -7.30
CA ILE A 13 12.95 5.64 -7.47
C ILE A 13 13.09 5.98 -8.96
N VAL A 14 13.71 5.09 -9.75
CA VAL A 14 13.90 5.28 -11.20
C VAL A 14 12.55 5.40 -11.93
N TRP A 15 11.57 4.59 -11.54
CA TRP A 15 10.23 4.64 -12.13
C TRP A 15 9.50 5.93 -11.75
N CYS A 16 9.53 6.33 -10.47
CA CYS A 16 8.94 7.60 -10.03
C CYS A 16 9.56 8.78 -10.77
N ALA A 17 10.90 8.82 -10.88
CA ALA A 17 11.59 9.88 -11.60
C ALA A 17 11.21 9.93 -13.09
N SER A 18 11.12 8.77 -13.74
CA SER A 18 10.71 8.67 -15.16
C SER A 18 9.27 9.12 -15.39
N MET A 19 8.36 8.83 -14.46
CA MET A 19 6.94 9.16 -14.60
C MET A 19 6.62 10.60 -14.21
N GLN A 20 7.35 11.20 -13.26
CA GLN A 20 7.26 12.64 -12.97
C GLN A 20 7.68 13.49 -14.18
N ALA A 21 8.49 12.94 -15.09
CA ALA A 21 8.82 13.58 -16.36
C ALA A 21 7.67 13.52 -17.38
N MET A 22 6.66 12.68 -17.16
CA MET A 22 5.45 12.66 -17.98
C MET A 22 4.42 13.62 -17.39
N GLY A 23 4.11 14.67 -18.15
CA GLY A 23 3.24 15.76 -17.70
C GLY A 23 1.86 15.30 -17.21
N GLU A 24 1.28 16.09 -16.31
CA GLU A 24 -0.06 15.88 -15.80
C GLU A 24 -1.09 16.62 -16.67
N MET A 25 -2.28 16.05 -16.81
CA MET A 25 -3.37 16.71 -17.55
C MET A 25 -4.28 17.48 -16.58
N PRO A 26 -4.51 18.78 -16.79
CA PRO A 26 -5.43 19.55 -15.96
C PRO A 26 -6.87 19.07 -16.18
N MET A 27 -7.61 18.87 -15.09
CA MET A 27 -9.00 18.41 -15.11
C MET A 27 -9.96 19.48 -14.56
N PRO A 28 -11.24 19.45 -14.97
CA PRO A 28 -12.27 20.30 -14.38
C PRO A 28 -12.36 20.09 -12.87
N GLY A 29 -12.33 21.18 -12.09
CA GLY A 29 -12.28 21.14 -10.62
C GLY A 29 -10.89 21.34 -10.02
N GLY A 30 -9.93 21.87 -10.80
CA GLY A 30 -8.66 22.37 -10.25
C GLY A 30 -7.66 21.29 -9.83
N TRP A 31 -7.84 20.05 -10.27
CA TRP A 31 -6.96 18.92 -10.00
C TRP A 31 -6.30 18.41 -11.28
N THR A 32 -5.25 17.60 -11.14
CA THR A 32 -4.48 17.05 -12.25
C THR A 32 -4.62 15.53 -12.32
N LEU A 33 -4.81 15.02 -13.54
CA LEU A 33 -4.85 13.59 -13.82
C LEU A 33 -3.44 13.10 -14.13
N SER A 34 -2.94 12.17 -13.32
CA SER A 34 -1.70 11.47 -13.65
C SER A 34 -1.92 10.52 -14.82
N MET A 35 -1.03 10.59 -15.81
CA MET A 35 -1.04 9.73 -17.00
C MET A 35 -0.81 8.24 -16.66
N THR A 36 -0.44 7.91 -15.41
CA THR A 36 -0.34 6.52 -14.91
C THR A 36 -1.62 5.72 -15.04
N TRP A 37 -2.77 6.41 -15.04
CA TRP A 37 -4.10 5.79 -15.00
C TRP A 37 -4.76 5.67 -16.38
N ALA A 38 -4.15 6.23 -17.41
CA ALA A 38 -4.65 6.17 -18.78
C ALA A 38 -3.71 5.31 -19.63
N PRO A 39 -4.25 4.44 -20.51
CA PRO A 39 -3.42 3.77 -21.50
C PRO A 39 -2.75 4.82 -22.41
N MET A 40 -1.43 4.71 -22.57
CA MET A 40 -0.70 5.53 -23.55
C MET A 40 -1.24 5.30 -24.97
N CYS A 41 -1.17 6.31 -25.84
CA CYS A 41 -1.57 6.19 -27.24
C CYS A 41 -0.95 4.95 -27.90
N GLY A 42 -1.78 4.00 -28.32
CA GLY A 42 -1.37 2.73 -28.95
C GLY A 42 -1.17 1.54 -28.00
N GLN A 43 -1.31 1.70 -26.68
CA GLN A 43 -1.30 0.59 -25.73
C GLN A 43 -2.68 -0.05 -25.55
N LYS A 44 -2.73 -1.38 -25.57
CA LYS A 44 -3.93 -2.14 -25.18
C LYS A 44 -4.10 -2.14 -23.66
N TRP A 45 -5.34 -2.07 -23.18
CA TRP A 45 -5.70 -2.11 -21.75
C TRP A 45 -4.97 -3.18 -20.90
N PRO A 46 -4.82 -4.45 -21.36
CA PRO A 46 -4.10 -5.46 -20.58
C PRO A 46 -2.63 -5.14 -20.34
N ARG A 47 -1.99 -4.46 -21.30
CA ARG A 47 -0.58 -4.08 -21.21
C ARG A 47 -0.38 -2.92 -20.21
N ALA A 48 -1.30 -1.95 -20.23
CA ALA A 48 -1.33 -0.87 -19.25
C ALA A 48 -1.56 -1.41 -17.82
N ALA A 49 -2.51 -2.35 -17.67
CA ALA A 49 -2.76 -3.03 -16.40
C ALA A 49 -1.52 -3.79 -15.90
N LEU A 50 -0.83 -4.53 -16.78
CA LEU A 50 0.38 -5.26 -16.42
C LEU A 50 1.51 -4.32 -15.97
N SER A 51 1.73 -3.20 -16.68
CA SER A 51 2.73 -2.21 -16.27
C SER A 51 2.38 -1.55 -14.94
N PHE A 52 1.10 -1.22 -14.72
CA PHE A 52 0.65 -0.64 -13.45
C PHE A 52 0.83 -1.62 -12.30
N VAL A 53 0.39 -2.87 -12.46
CA VAL A 53 0.51 -3.91 -11.43
C VAL A 53 1.98 -4.21 -11.14
N GLY A 54 2.84 -4.27 -12.16
CA GLY A 54 4.28 -4.45 -11.97
C GLY A 54 4.89 -3.35 -11.13
N MET A 55 4.63 -2.08 -11.49
CA MET A 55 5.08 -0.91 -10.74
C MET A 55 4.51 -0.88 -9.31
N TRP A 56 3.22 -1.14 -9.16
CA TRP A 56 2.52 -1.24 -7.88
C TRP A 56 3.15 -2.28 -6.96
N VAL A 57 3.41 -3.48 -7.48
CA VAL A 57 4.02 -4.57 -6.70
C VAL A 57 5.43 -4.20 -6.27
N VAL A 58 6.24 -3.60 -7.15
CA VAL A 58 7.60 -3.16 -6.82
C VAL A 58 7.59 -2.06 -5.75
N MET A 59 6.69 -1.08 -5.88
CA MET A 59 6.48 0.00 -4.90
C MET A 59 6.02 -0.56 -3.55
N MET A 60 4.97 -1.39 -3.54
CA MET A 60 4.45 -1.98 -2.30
C MET A 60 5.46 -2.94 -1.67
N ALA A 61 6.26 -3.65 -2.47
CA ALA A 61 7.38 -4.43 -1.97
C ALA A 61 8.39 -3.51 -1.27
N ALA A 62 8.81 -2.40 -1.89
CA ALA A 62 9.75 -1.46 -1.28
C ALA A 62 9.21 -0.86 0.04
N MET A 63 7.93 -0.46 0.08
CA MET A 63 7.33 0.15 1.28
C MET A 63 7.06 -0.87 2.39
N MET A 64 6.69 -2.11 2.05
CA MET A 64 6.27 -3.11 3.03
C MET A 64 7.40 -4.05 3.47
N LEU A 65 8.46 -4.23 2.67
CA LEU A 65 9.61 -5.06 3.05
C LEU A 65 10.19 -4.71 4.43
N PRO A 66 10.38 -3.42 4.80
CA PRO A 66 10.89 -3.05 6.12
C PRO A 66 10.04 -3.63 7.26
N SER A 67 8.72 -3.61 7.08
CA SER A 67 7.78 -4.18 8.06
C SER A 67 7.70 -5.71 8.01
N LEU A 68 7.96 -6.31 6.85
CA LEU A 68 7.90 -7.76 6.62
C LEU A 68 9.18 -8.48 7.07
N ALA A 69 10.32 -7.80 7.00
CA ALA A 69 11.65 -8.32 7.31
C ALA A 69 11.75 -8.98 8.70
N PRO A 70 11.32 -8.35 9.82
CA PRO A 70 11.39 -8.99 11.14
C PRO A 70 10.51 -10.25 11.22
N MET A 71 9.34 -10.24 10.58
CA MET A 71 8.43 -11.40 10.58
C MET A 71 9.01 -12.57 9.79
N LEU A 72 9.56 -12.32 8.60
CA LEU A 72 10.23 -13.35 7.80
C LEU A 72 11.47 -13.89 8.48
N TRP A 73 12.24 -13.05 9.18
CA TRP A 73 13.41 -13.50 9.94
C TRP A 73 13.03 -14.49 11.03
N ARG A 74 11.99 -14.19 11.82
CA ARG A 74 11.50 -15.10 12.86
C ARG A 74 10.91 -16.38 12.29
N TYR A 75 10.20 -16.30 11.16
CA TYR A 75 9.74 -17.48 10.43
C TYR A 75 10.91 -18.36 10.00
N HIS A 76 11.95 -17.77 9.41
CA HIS A 76 13.14 -18.48 8.98
C HIS A 76 13.87 -19.16 10.14
N GLU A 77 14.06 -18.46 11.27
CA GLU A 77 14.67 -19.04 12.47
C GLU A 77 13.83 -20.18 13.07
N ALA A 78 12.51 -20.02 13.14
CA ALA A 78 11.61 -21.04 13.68
C ALA A 78 11.66 -22.33 12.83
N VAL A 79 11.63 -22.19 11.50
CA VAL A 79 11.76 -23.33 10.58
C VAL A 79 13.18 -23.91 10.61
N GLY A 80 14.22 -23.08 10.71
CA GLY A 80 15.61 -23.55 10.84
C GLY A 80 15.84 -24.37 12.11
N ARG A 81 15.24 -23.97 13.24
CA ARG A 81 15.27 -24.72 14.50
C ARG A 81 14.54 -26.08 14.43
N SER A 82 13.58 -26.23 13.52
CA SER A 82 12.87 -27.51 13.31
C SER A 82 13.68 -28.54 12.50
N GLY A 83 14.89 -28.21 12.05
CA GLY A 83 15.78 -29.14 11.32
C GLY A 83 15.42 -29.36 9.84
N VAL A 84 14.48 -28.59 9.30
CA VAL A 84 14.02 -28.70 7.91
C VAL A 84 14.97 -27.94 6.97
N SER A 85 15.63 -28.65 6.04
CA SER A 85 16.57 -28.06 5.06
C SER A 85 15.94 -27.10 4.03
N ARG A 86 14.63 -26.82 4.14
CA ARG A 86 13.83 -25.98 3.25
C ARG A 86 13.44 -24.62 3.84
N ALA A 87 14.07 -24.18 4.93
CA ALA A 87 13.75 -22.91 5.58
C ALA A 87 13.77 -21.70 4.62
N ALA A 88 14.80 -21.61 3.76
CA ALA A 88 14.89 -20.56 2.75
C ALA A 88 13.75 -20.63 1.72
N SER A 89 13.44 -21.82 1.21
CA SER A 89 12.36 -22.03 0.22
C SER A 89 10.98 -21.72 0.78
N LEU A 90 10.70 -22.11 2.03
CA LEU A 90 9.44 -21.81 2.70
C LEU A 90 9.29 -20.31 2.98
N THR A 91 10.37 -19.64 3.38
CA THR A 91 10.37 -18.17 3.59
C THR A 91 10.14 -17.42 2.27
N ALA A 92 10.72 -17.90 1.17
CA ALA A 92 10.46 -17.36 -0.17
C ALA A 92 8.99 -17.55 -0.56
N LEU A 93 8.41 -18.72 -0.25
CA LEU A 93 7.01 -19.02 -0.54
C LEU A 93 6.03 -18.12 0.23
N VAL A 94 6.30 -17.85 1.52
CA VAL A 94 5.55 -16.86 2.32
C VAL A 94 5.61 -15.49 1.65
N SER A 95 6.80 -15.07 1.19
CA SER A 95 6.99 -13.78 0.52
C SER A 95 6.23 -13.69 -0.81
N VAL A 96 6.23 -14.76 -1.60
CA VAL A 96 5.48 -14.84 -2.87
C VAL A 96 3.98 -14.76 -2.61
N ALA A 97 3.46 -15.50 -1.63
CA ALA A 97 2.05 -15.44 -1.24
C ALA A 97 1.65 -14.04 -0.74
N TYR A 98 2.53 -13.37 0.01
CA TYR A 98 2.32 -11.99 0.45
C TYR A 98 2.23 -11.01 -0.73
N LEU A 99 3.17 -11.09 -1.68
CA LEU A 99 3.17 -10.24 -2.86
C LEU A 99 1.97 -10.52 -3.78
N PHE A 100 1.51 -11.76 -3.85
CA PHE A 100 0.31 -12.11 -4.61
C PHE A 100 -0.93 -11.34 -4.13
N VAL A 101 -1.11 -11.19 -2.81
CA VAL A 101 -2.21 -10.38 -2.25
C VAL A 101 -2.10 -8.92 -2.70
N TRP A 102 -0.88 -8.36 -2.73
CA TRP A 102 -0.66 -7.00 -3.22
C TRP A 102 -0.89 -6.87 -4.73
N SER A 103 -0.57 -7.88 -5.52
CA SER A 103 -0.88 -7.91 -6.95
C SER A 103 -2.39 -7.86 -7.18
N VAL A 104 -3.16 -8.67 -6.45
CA VAL A 104 -4.64 -8.65 -6.53
C VAL A 104 -5.19 -7.28 -6.12
N ALA A 105 -4.65 -6.69 -5.06
CA ALA A 105 -5.03 -5.33 -4.65
C ALA A 105 -4.70 -4.30 -5.74
N GLY A 106 -3.53 -4.40 -6.38
CA GLY A 106 -3.12 -3.52 -7.48
C GLY A 106 -4.05 -3.61 -8.69
N VAL A 107 -4.49 -4.82 -9.05
CA VAL A 107 -5.49 -5.03 -10.12
C VAL A 107 -6.82 -4.35 -9.76
N ALA A 108 -7.31 -4.56 -8.53
CA ALA A 108 -8.56 -3.94 -8.08
C ALA A 108 -8.47 -2.40 -8.07
N VAL A 109 -7.34 -1.86 -7.61
CA VAL A 109 -7.05 -0.42 -7.61
C VAL A 109 -7.01 0.14 -9.04
N PHE A 110 -6.34 -0.54 -9.97
CA PHE A 110 -6.28 -0.12 -11.37
C PHE A 110 -7.67 -0.13 -12.02
N ALA A 111 -8.43 -1.19 -11.82
CA ALA A 111 -9.78 -1.31 -12.36
C ALA A 111 -10.71 -0.21 -11.81
N PHE A 112 -10.66 0.04 -10.50
CA PHE A 112 -11.47 1.07 -9.85
C PHE A 112 -11.07 2.49 -10.29
N GLY A 113 -9.76 2.80 -10.27
CA GLY A 113 -9.23 4.09 -10.70
C GLY A 113 -9.51 4.37 -12.17
N GLY A 114 -9.26 3.38 -13.04
CA GLY A 114 -9.56 3.48 -14.47
C GLY A 114 -11.05 3.71 -14.76
N ALA A 115 -11.94 3.00 -14.05
CA ALA A 115 -13.39 3.19 -14.18
C ALA A 115 -13.84 4.57 -13.70
N LEU A 116 -13.32 5.05 -12.56
CA LEU A 116 -13.62 6.39 -12.06
C LEU A 116 -13.17 7.48 -13.03
N ILE A 117 -11.98 7.34 -13.60
CA ILE A 117 -11.42 8.31 -14.54
C ILE A 117 -12.20 8.30 -15.86
N ALA A 118 -12.52 7.11 -16.39
CA ALA A 118 -13.37 6.99 -17.56
C ALA A 118 -14.72 7.69 -17.33
N LEU A 119 -15.34 7.49 -16.17
CA LEU A 119 -16.60 8.14 -15.84
C LEU A 119 -16.45 9.66 -15.65
N ALA A 120 -15.36 10.12 -15.04
CA ALA A 120 -15.06 11.54 -14.86
C ALA A 120 -14.83 12.27 -16.19
N LEU A 121 -14.27 11.58 -17.20
CA LEU A 121 -14.12 12.11 -18.55
C LEU A 121 -15.46 12.27 -19.27
N HIS A 122 -16.43 11.41 -18.99
CA HIS A 122 -17.78 11.48 -19.60
C HIS A 122 -18.74 12.42 -18.84
N LEU A 123 -18.56 12.57 -17.53
CA LEU A 123 -19.46 13.34 -16.66
C LEU A 123 -18.71 14.50 -15.97
N PRO A 124 -18.82 15.74 -16.47
CA PRO A 124 -18.11 16.89 -15.89
C PRO A 124 -18.55 17.22 -14.46
N VAL A 125 -19.77 16.84 -14.07
CA VAL A 125 -20.24 16.93 -12.66
C VAL A 125 -19.42 16.00 -11.77
N LEU A 126 -19.12 14.78 -12.24
CA LEU A 126 -18.31 13.84 -11.49
C LEU A 126 -16.86 14.32 -11.38
N ALA A 127 -16.28 14.86 -12.47
CA ALA A 127 -14.94 15.43 -12.46
C ALA A 127 -14.75 16.51 -11.38
N ARG A 128 -15.76 17.38 -11.19
CA ARG A 128 -15.73 18.41 -10.13
C ARG A 128 -15.93 17.85 -8.72
N ALA A 129 -16.57 16.69 -8.58
CA ALA A 129 -16.77 16.04 -7.29
C ALA A 129 -15.54 15.23 -6.82
N VAL A 130 -14.60 14.90 -7.72
CA VAL A 130 -13.40 14.11 -7.40
C VAL A 130 -12.59 14.68 -6.22
N PRO A 131 -12.28 15.99 -6.15
CA PRO A 131 -11.51 16.55 -5.02
C PRO A 131 -12.24 16.41 -3.68
N VAL A 132 -13.57 16.59 -3.67
CA VAL A 132 -14.40 16.42 -2.46
C VAL A 132 -14.43 14.96 -2.04
N ALA A 133 -14.68 14.04 -2.99
CA ALA A 133 -14.68 12.60 -2.74
C ALA A 133 -13.31 12.11 -2.23
N ALA A 134 -12.22 12.62 -2.78
CA ALA A 134 -10.86 12.37 -2.31
C ALA A 134 -10.64 12.87 -0.88
N GLY A 135 -11.06 14.10 -0.55
CA GLY A 135 -10.98 14.64 0.81
C GLY A 135 -11.78 13.81 1.82
N LEU A 136 -13.00 13.40 1.46
CA LEU A 136 -13.84 12.51 2.28
C LEU A 136 -13.21 11.13 2.48
N ALA A 137 -12.62 10.55 1.43
CA ALA A 137 -11.93 9.27 1.52
C ALA A 137 -10.69 9.34 2.43
N VAL A 138 -9.91 10.43 2.36
CA VAL A 138 -8.78 10.69 3.27
C VAL A 138 -9.27 10.86 4.71
N LEU A 139 -10.37 11.59 4.93
CA LEU A 139 -10.96 11.71 6.27
C LEU A 139 -11.42 10.37 6.82
N ALA A 140 -12.12 9.56 6.02
CA ALA A 140 -12.55 8.24 6.41
C ALA A 140 -11.34 7.35 6.74
N ALA A 141 -10.28 7.40 5.93
CA ALA A 141 -9.03 6.70 6.20
C ALA A 141 -8.37 7.12 7.52
N GLY A 142 -8.40 8.42 7.84
CA GLY A 142 -7.94 8.97 9.12
C GLY A 142 -8.79 8.48 10.29
N ALA A 143 -10.11 8.51 10.17
CA ALA A 143 -11.04 8.00 11.17
C ALA A 143 -10.85 6.50 11.45
N LEU A 144 -10.60 5.71 10.40
CA LEU A 144 -10.28 4.29 10.52
C LEU A 144 -9.00 4.03 11.31
N GLN A 145 -8.06 5.00 11.40
CA GLN A 145 -6.87 4.85 12.24
C GLN A 145 -7.19 4.82 13.74
N PHE A 146 -8.29 5.44 14.16
CA PHE A 146 -8.75 5.41 15.55
C PHE A 146 -9.59 4.17 15.88
N SER A 147 -9.87 3.32 14.89
CA SER A 147 -10.75 2.17 15.07
C SER A 147 -10.16 1.16 16.07
N PRO A 148 -10.96 0.62 17.01
CA PRO A 148 -10.53 -0.44 17.92
C PRO A 148 -10.06 -1.69 17.16
N SER A 149 -10.58 -1.91 15.95
CA SER A 149 -10.14 -2.95 15.04
C SER A 149 -8.64 -2.81 14.71
N LYS A 150 -8.16 -1.59 14.39
CA LYS A 150 -6.74 -1.33 14.09
C LYS A 150 -5.86 -1.61 15.31
N ALA A 151 -6.28 -1.17 16.49
CA ALA A 151 -5.55 -1.46 17.74
C ALA A 151 -5.44 -2.96 18.01
N ARG A 152 -6.54 -3.71 17.81
CA ARG A 152 -6.56 -5.18 17.94
C ARG A 152 -5.65 -5.85 16.91
N PHE A 153 -5.65 -5.39 15.66
CA PHE A 153 -4.77 -5.91 14.62
C PHE A 153 -3.28 -5.70 14.93
N LEU A 154 -2.90 -4.50 15.38
CA LEU A 154 -1.52 -4.21 15.79
C LEU A 154 -1.08 -5.08 16.98
N ALA A 155 -1.97 -5.30 17.95
CA ALA A 155 -1.71 -6.21 19.07
C ALA A 155 -1.54 -7.66 18.59
N CYS A 156 -2.44 -8.16 17.73
CA CYS A 156 -2.38 -9.51 17.18
C CYS A 156 -1.11 -9.75 16.35
N CYS A 157 -0.69 -8.80 15.51
CA CYS A 157 0.57 -8.91 14.77
C CYS A 157 1.76 -9.08 15.72
N ARG A 158 1.82 -8.28 16.80
CA ARG A 158 2.89 -8.36 17.78
C ARG A 158 2.91 -9.67 18.56
N THR A 159 1.74 -10.21 18.93
CA THR A 159 1.65 -11.49 19.63
C THR A 159 1.96 -12.68 18.72
N ALA A 160 1.57 -12.59 17.44
CA ALA A 160 1.90 -13.58 16.42
C ALA A 160 3.41 -13.59 16.13
N ASP A 161 4.04 -12.42 16.11
CA ASP A 161 5.50 -12.30 16.06
C ASP A 161 6.12 -13.02 17.26
N ALA A 162 5.64 -12.74 18.48
CA ALA A 162 6.20 -13.27 19.71
C ALA A 162 6.21 -14.81 19.79
N HIS A 163 5.18 -15.50 19.29
CA HIS A 163 5.01 -16.93 19.49
C HIS A 163 5.59 -17.82 18.40
N GLY A 164 5.94 -17.29 17.22
CA GLY A 164 6.49 -18.07 16.11
C GLY A 164 5.51 -19.14 15.58
N PRO A 165 5.50 -19.47 14.29
CA PRO A 165 4.64 -20.53 13.80
C PRO A 165 5.19 -21.88 14.26
N THR A 166 4.63 -22.44 15.32
CA THR A 166 4.93 -23.78 15.83
C THR A 166 4.59 -24.91 14.85
N GLN A 167 3.96 -24.59 13.70
CA GLN A 167 3.34 -25.57 12.81
C GLN A 167 3.62 -25.36 11.29
N ALA A 168 4.49 -24.44 10.89
CA ALA A 168 4.68 -24.09 9.47
C ALA A 168 5.88 -24.79 8.79
N THR A 169 5.98 -26.11 8.92
CA THR A 169 7.00 -26.91 8.20
C THR A 169 6.54 -27.36 6.82
N THR A 170 5.26 -27.17 6.47
CA THR A 170 4.69 -27.58 5.19
C THR A 170 4.54 -26.42 4.21
N VAL A 171 4.60 -26.73 2.91
CA VAL A 171 4.39 -25.79 1.79
C VAL A 171 3.02 -25.11 1.89
N HIS A 172 1.98 -25.89 2.21
CA HIS A 172 0.62 -25.38 2.35
C HIS A 172 0.48 -24.42 3.55
N ALA A 173 1.08 -24.76 4.70
CA ALA A 173 1.07 -23.88 5.86
C ALA A 173 1.82 -22.57 5.58
N ALA A 174 2.96 -22.62 4.86
CA ALA A 174 3.70 -21.43 4.44
C ALA A 174 2.88 -20.52 3.51
N LEU A 175 2.18 -21.10 2.53
CA LEU A 175 1.28 -20.33 1.63
C LEU A 175 0.15 -19.66 2.40
N LEU A 176 -0.58 -20.41 3.23
CA LEU A 176 -1.66 -19.84 4.04
C LEU A 176 -1.16 -18.77 5.00
N HIS A 177 0.04 -18.95 5.57
CA HIS A 177 0.66 -17.96 6.43
C HIS A 177 0.96 -16.67 5.68
N GLY A 178 1.58 -16.75 4.50
CA GLY A 178 1.84 -15.59 3.64
C GLY A 178 0.57 -14.87 3.16
N LEU A 179 -0.48 -15.62 2.78
CA LEU A 179 -1.78 -15.05 2.41
C LEU A 179 -2.45 -14.32 3.58
N ARG A 180 -2.50 -14.96 4.77
CA ARG A 180 -3.07 -14.33 5.97
C ARG A 180 -2.30 -13.08 6.35
N LEU A 181 -0.97 -13.11 6.25
CA LEU A 181 -0.11 -11.98 6.51
C LEU A 181 -0.37 -10.84 5.52
N GLY A 182 -0.50 -11.16 4.23
CA GLY A 182 -0.85 -10.20 3.18
C GLY A 182 -2.19 -9.53 3.43
N VAL A 183 -3.24 -10.30 3.70
CA VAL A 183 -4.59 -9.77 3.98
C VAL A 183 -4.60 -8.94 5.26
N HIS A 184 -3.96 -9.41 6.33
CA HIS A 184 -3.86 -8.63 7.58
C HIS A 184 -3.11 -7.31 7.38
N CYS A 185 -2.00 -7.35 6.62
CA CYS A 185 -1.23 -6.16 6.32
C CYS A 185 -2.03 -5.18 5.46
N GLY A 186 -2.68 -5.69 4.42
CA GLY A 186 -3.56 -4.92 3.55
C GLY A 186 -4.69 -4.24 4.33
N CYS A 187 -5.41 -4.96 5.19
CA CYS A 187 -6.50 -4.39 5.98
C CYS A 187 -6.02 -3.33 6.98
N CYS A 188 -4.88 -3.56 7.66
CA CYS A 188 -4.34 -2.62 8.62
C CYS A 188 -3.79 -1.34 7.96
N CYS A 189 -3.17 -1.49 6.78
CA CYS A 189 -2.57 -0.39 6.04
C CYS A 189 -3.54 0.27 5.05
N ALA A 190 -4.74 -0.29 4.85
CA ALA A 190 -5.69 0.13 3.82
C ALA A 190 -5.93 1.64 3.82
N GLY A 191 -6.15 2.25 4.99
CA GLY A 191 -6.34 3.70 5.10
C GLY A 191 -5.12 4.49 4.59
N LEU A 192 -3.91 4.10 4.99
CA LEU A 192 -2.67 4.75 4.56
C LEU A 192 -2.39 4.52 3.06
N THR A 193 -2.73 3.33 2.54
CA THR A 193 -2.68 3.03 1.11
C THR A 193 -3.68 3.86 0.31
N THR A 194 -4.88 4.10 0.84
CA THR A 194 -5.86 5.02 0.25
C THR A 194 -5.31 6.45 0.19
N VAL A 195 -4.67 6.92 1.26
CA VAL A 195 -4.01 8.25 1.26
C VAL A 195 -2.89 8.31 0.22
N LEU A 196 -2.05 7.28 0.12
CA LEU A 196 -1.00 7.19 -0.91
C LEU A 196 -1.58 7.32 -2.32
N LEU A 197 -2.68 6.60 -2.58
CA LEU A 197 -3.34 6.61 -3.88
C LEU A 197 -3.90 7.99 -4.22
N ILE A 198 -4.49 8.68 -3.25
CA ILE A 198 -5.12 9.99 -3.43
C ILE A 198 -4.07 11.10 -3.59
N HIS A 199 -2.99 11.06 -2.82
CA HIS A 199 -1.92 12.08 -2.92
C HIS A 199 -1.00 11.86 -4.12
N GLY A 200 -1.19 10.76 -4.86
CA GLY A 200 -0.35 10.37 -5.97
C GLY A 200 0.65 9.31 -5.51
N ALA A 201 0.48 8.10 -6.03
CA ALA A 201 1.38 6.97 -5.82
C ALA A 201 2.79 7.16 -6.40
N MET A 202 3.18 8.39 -6.77
CA MET A 202 4.48 8.73 -7.35
C MET A 202 5.19 9.85 -6.59
N ASP A 203 4.62 10.37 -5.50
CA ASP A 203 5.33 11.26 -4.59
C ASP A 203 6.24 10.44 -3.67
N LEU A 204 7.54 10.47 -3.96
CA LEU A 204 8.57 9.81 -3.16
C LEU A 204 8.56 10.26 -1.69
N ARG A 205 8.17 11.51 -1.41
CA ARG A 205 8.05 12.02 -0.03
C ARG A 205 6.88 11.37 0.68
N ALA A 206 5.73 11.29 0.01
CA ALA A 206 4.55 10.59 0.54
C ALA A 206 4.86 9.10 0.79
N MET A 207 5.55 8.43 -0.14
CA MET A 207 6.00 7.05 0.05
C MET A 207 6.93 6.90 1.25
N ALA A 208 7.93 7.76 1.39
CA ALA A 208 8.87 7.69 2.50
C ALA A 208 8.15 7.92 3.84
N LEU A 209 7.28 8.93 3.92
CA LEU A 209 6.50 9.25 5.12
C LEU A 209 5.56 8.09 5.49
N LEU A 210 4.85 7.52 4.52
CA LEU A 210 3.93 6.40 4.77
C LEU A 210 4.69 5.13 5.14
N THR A 211 5.82 4.85 4.52
CA THR A 211 6.70 3.73 4.91
C THR A 211 7.16 3.89 6.34
N ALA A 212 7.61 5.08 6.73
CA ALA A 212 8.01 5.39 8.09
C ALA A 212 6.82 5.25 9.06
N ALA A 213 5.65 5.76 8.70
CA ALA A 213 4.43 5.68 9.49
C ALA A 213 4.01 4.22 9.73
N ILE A 214 3.92 3.40 8.68
CA ILE A 214 3.55 1.97 8.75
C ILE A 214 4.58 1.19 9.58
N THR A 215 5.86 1.47 9.36
CA THR A 215 6.95 0.82 10.09
C THR A 215 6.92 1.20 11.56
N ALA A 216 6.69 2.48 11.88
CA ALA A 216 6.57 2.97 13.25
C ALA A 216 5.34 2.39 13.95
N GLU A 217 4.18 2.29 13.28
CA GLU A 217 2.98 1.66 13.86
C GLU A 217 3.23 0.20 14.26
N ARG A 218 3.98 -0.54 13.44
CA ARG A 218 4.25 -1.97 13.67
C ARG A 218 5.36 -2.22 14.68
N LEU A 219 6.45 -1.46 14.61
CA LEU A 219 7.63 -1.68 15.44
C LEU A 219 7.59 -0.96 16.79
N ALA A 220 6.83 0.13 16.91
CA ALA A 220 6.81 0.88 18.15
C ALA A 220 6.14 0.09 19.29
N PRO A 221 6.70 0.11 20.52
CA PRO A 221 6.09 -0.53 21.69
C PRO A 221 4.69 0.04 21.96
N ALA A 222 4.46 1.31 21.62
CA ALA A 222 3.16 1.98 21.69
C ALA A 222 2.50 2.19 20.30
N GLY A 223 2.53 1.18 19.41
CA GLY A 223 1.95 1.24 18.06
C GLY A 223 0.53 1.82 17.97
N GLY A 224 -0.32 1.60 18.98
CA GLY A 224 -1.65 2.24 19.05
C GLY A 224 -1.60 3.77 19.16
N ARG A 225 -0.66 4.34 19.93
CA ARG A 225 -0.46 5.79 20.04
C ARG A 225 0.11 6.38 18.75
N VAL A 226 1.01 5.65 18.08
CA VAL A 226 1.55 6.04 16.76
C VAL A 226 0.44 6.05 15.72
N ALA A 227 -0.42 5.03 15.71
CA ALA A 227 -1.60 4.99 14.82
C ALA A 227 -2.57 6.14 15.09
N GLN A 228 -2.78 6.53 16.36
CA GLN A 228 -3.58 7.72 16.69
C GLN A 228 -2.95 9.01 16.18
N ALA A 229 -1.63 9.20 16.35
CA ALA A 229 -0.92 10.37 15.85
C ALA A 229 -0.98 10.46 14.31
N ASN A 230 -0.76 9.34 13.61
CA ASN A 230 -0.92 9.25 12.17
C ASN A 230 -2.38 9.52 11.75
N GLY A 231 -3.35 9.04 12.52
CA GLY A 231 -4.77 9.32 12.33
C GLY A 231 -5.08 10.81 12.39
N VAL A 232 -4.56 11.53 13.40
CA VAL A 232 -4.71 12.98 13.51
C VAL A 232 -4.13 13.69 12.29
N ALA A 233 -2.92 13.32 11.87
CA ALA A 233 -2.27 13.92 10.71
C ALA A 233 -3.09 13.70 9.42
N VAL A 234 -3.61 12.48 9.21
CA VAL A 234 -4.43 12.16 8.04
C VAL A 234 -5.78 12.87 8.09
N VAL A 235 -6.43 12.98 9.26
CA VAL A 235 -7.67 13.76 9.40
C VAL A 235 -7.43 15.23 9.10
N ALA A 236 -6.37 15.84 9.65
CA ALA A 236 -6.02 17.23 9.39
C ALA A 236 -5.77 17.47 7.88
N MET A 237 -5.09 16.52 7.23
CA MET A 237 -4.88 16.54 5.79
C MET A 237 -6.20 16.47 5.02
N GLY A 238 -7.10 15.53 5.35
CA GLY A 238 -8.41 15.42 4.71
C GLY A 238 -9.28 16.68 4.88
N LEU A 239 -9.27 17.29 6.08
CA LEU A 239 -9.94 18.57 6.34
C LEU A 239 -9.36 19.69 5.46
N SER A 240 -8.04 19.76 5.32
CA SER A 240 -7.39 20.76 4.46
C SER A 240 -7.74 20.58 2.98
N MET A 241 -7.89 19.33 2.51
CA MET A 241 -8.32 19.03 1.15
C MET A 241 -9.77 19.47 0.90
N LEU A 242 -10.67 19.19 1.85
CA LEU A 242 -12.06 19.65 1.75
C LEU A 242 -12.15 21.17 1.77
N ALA A 243 -11.43 21.83 2.67
CA ALA A 243 -11.41 23.30 2.74
C ALA A 243 -10.97 23.92 1.41
N ARG A 244 -9.95 23.34 0.76
CA ARG A 244 -9.50 23.77 -0.57
C ARG A 244 -10.54 23.50 -1.67
N ALA A 245 -11.21 22.35 -1.61
CA ALA A 245 -12.24 22.01 -2.59
C ALA A 245 -13.45 22.95 -2.51
N PHE A 246 -13.91 23.30 -1.30
CA PHE A 246 -15.00 24.26 -1.10
C PHE A 246 -14.58 25.72 -1.32
N GLY A 247 -13.29 26.05 -1.18
CA GLY A 247 -12.78 27.38 -1.50
C GLY A 247 -12.64 27.66 -3.01
N GLN A 248 -12.73 26.63 -3.85
CA GLN A 248 -12.63 26.71 -5.31
C GLN A 248 -13.99 26.65 -6.03
N SER A 249 -15.06 26.32 -5.32
CA SER A 249 -16.45 26.28 -5.80
C SER A 249 -17.15 27.61 -5.65
#